data_AF-N8Q9S2-F1
#
_entry.id   AF-N8Q9S2-F1
#
_cell.length_a   1.000
_cell.length_b   1.000
_cell.length_c   1.000
_cell.angle_alpha   90.00
_cell.angle_beta   90.00
_cell.angle_gamma   90.00
#
_symmetry.space_group_name_H-M   'P 1'
#
loop_
_entity.id
_entity.type
_entity.pdbx_description
1 polymer ?
#
loop_
_entity_poly.entity_id
_entity_poly.type
_entity_poly.pdbx_seq_one_letter_code
_entity_poly.pdbx_strand_id
1 'polypeptide(L)'
;MQFNNVEKQHEVFGMCNKLINDWAIHTMQQMDVQFDIDSDNAPYLQFLNYQRKIIQPKLRKVSYATNFKVSDENSEGIKNLIGSIEKGDDINKYLSKLILKGNISDGMLDHFGCKHFHLGNKQANDFVKRTGEIALAFVTDAEIFFIEAKLHGKDHPLIWYEDSVIRILHNERPDLIAEFKSKYMKNISPNFSNPEDLKKMRDMNVNNYVVIDNETAYSINLGNTLGGLGFEFTQIYISHSRLMFSTIYKTLDAFSTYHKGSAVVKSIELYDLISDDFKIFSQFKLDIHYVQNNQSKKFTQEFNFHTK
;
A
#
# COMPACT_ATOMS: atom_id res chain seq x y z
N MET A 1 2.32 -4.97 -39.38
CA MET A 1 3.43 -5.29 -38.44
C MET A 1 3.01 -6.50 -37.63
N GLN A 2 3.86 -7.53 -37.49
CA GLN A 2 3.57 -8.58 -36.50
C GLN A 2 3.95 -8.03 -35.12
N PHE A 3 2.96 -7.87 -34.24
CA PHE A 3 3.16 -7.45 -32.85
C PHE A 3 3.79 -8.55 -31.97
N ASN A 4 4.03 -9.73 -32.55
CA ASN A 4 4.72 -10.86 -31.92
C ASN A 4 6.25 -10.68 -31.78
N ASN A 5 6.80 -9.50 -32.10
CA ASN A 5 8.20 -9.19 -31.79
C ASN A 5 8.32 -8.84 -30.29
N VAL A 6 9.17 -9.57 -29.58
CA VAL A 6 9.51 -9.37 -28.17
C VAL A 6 9.89 -7.92 -27.87
N GLU A 7 10.66 -7.26 -28.74
CA GLU A 7 11.06 -5.85 -28.55
C GLU A 7 9.86 -4.90 -28.45
N LYS A 8 8.85 -5.11 -29.29
CA LYS A 8 7.62 -4.29 -29.26
C LYS A 8 6.76 -4.58 -28.06
N GLN A 9 6.75 -5.84 -27.60
CA GLN A 9 6.07 -6.19 -26.36
C GLN A 9 6.73 -5.48 -25.17
N HIS A 10 8.06 -5.43 -25.12
CA HIS A 10 8.78 -4.66 -24.10
C HIS A 10 8.50 -3.16 -24.18
N GLU A 11 8.46 -2.57 -25.38
CA GLU A 11 8.11 -1.16 -25.58
C GLU A 11 6.72 -0.83 -25.03
N VAL A 12 5.69 -1.59 -25.43
CA VAL A 12 4.31 -1.38 -24.97
C VAL A 12 4.21 -1.56 -23.45
N PHE A 13 4.88 -2.56 -22.89
CA PHE A 13 4.90 -2.78 -21.44
C PHE A 13 5.58 -1.60 -20.71
N GLY A 14 6.68 -1.08 -21.26
CA GLY A 14 7.36 0.12 -20.78
C GLY A 14 6.45 1.35 -20.79
N MET A 15 5.65 1.53 -21.86
CA MET A 15 4.66 2.60 -21.93
C MET A 15 3.57 2.48 -20.85
N CYS A 16 3.07 1.26 -20.58
CA CYS A 16 2.10 1.02 -19.51
C CYS A 16 2.67 1.44 -18.14
N ASN A 17 3.89 0.98 -17.85
CA ASN A 17 4.61 1.33 -16.63
C ASN A 17 4.82 2.85 -16.51
N LYS A 18 5.22 3.51 -17.60
CA LYS A 18 5.40 4.96 -17.62
C LYS A 18 4.09 5.68 -17.29
N LEU A 19 2.99 5.33 -17.96
CA LEU A 19 1.68 5.95 -17.73
C LEU A 19 1.21 5.80 -16.28
N ILE A 20 1.40 4.62 -15.68
CA ILE A 20 1.07 4.35 -14.27
C ILE A 20 1.90 5.23 -13.32
N ASN A 21 3.20 5.37 -13.56
CA ASN A 21 4.06 6.20 -12.71
C ASN A 21 3.81 7.70 -12.89
N ASP A 22 3.57 8.16 -14.12
CA ASP A 22 3.23 9.55 -14.41
C ASP A 22 1.93 9.94 -13.67
N TRP A 23 0.93 9.06 -13.70
CA TRP A 23 -0.31 9.23 -12.94
C TRP A 23 -0.05 9.30 -11.43
N ALA A 24 0.79 8.42 -10.89
CA ALA A 24 1.13 8.40 -9.47
C ALA A 24 1.84 9.69 -9.03
N ILE A 25 2.79 10.17 -9.84
CA ILE A 25 3.50 11.43 -9.63
C ILE A 25 2.49 12.58 -9.57
N HIS A 26 1.64 12.70 -10.57
CA HIS A 26 0.65 13.76 -10.64
C HIS A 26 -0.31 13.73 -9.44
N THR A 27 -0.80 12.54 -9.09
CA THR A 27 -1.71 12.35 -7.96
C THR A 27 -1.05 12.71 -6.63
N MET A 28 0.17 12.24 -6.37
CA MET A 28 0.90 12.58 -5.14
C MET A 28 1.19 14.08 -5.03
N GLN A 29 1.52 14.75 -6.14
CA GLN A 29 1.71 16.21 -6.17
C GLN A 29 0.42 16.97 -5.82
N GLN A 30 -0.72 16.55 -6.34
CA GLN A 30 -2.03 17.16 -6.01
C GLN A 30 -2.40 16.96 -4.54
N MET A 31 -1.98 15.85 -3.94
CA MET A 31 -2.26 15.49 -2.55
C MET A 31 -1.22 16.02 -1.54
N ASP A 32 -0.21 16.78 -2.00
CA ASP A 32 0.93 17.23 -1.18
C ASP A 32 1.66 16.07 -0.45
N VAL A 33 1.75 14.92 -1.11
CA VAL A 33 2.48 13.74 -0.62
C VAL A 33 3.93 13.85 -1.08
N GLN A 34 4.86 13.72 -0.13
CA GLN A 34 6.29 13.68 -0.45
C GLN A 34 6.67 12.30 -0.99
N PHE A 35 7.42 12.27 -2.07
CA PHE A 35 7.97 11.05 -2.68
C PHE A 35 9.37 11.34 -3.24
N ASP A 36 10.10 10.30 -3.57
CA ASP A 36 11.46 10.38 -4.11
C ASP A 36 11.49 9.79 -5.52
N ILE A 37 11.61 10.66 -6.53
CA ILE A 37 11.60 10.24 -7.95
C ILE A 37 12.87 9.48 -8.34
N ASP A 38 13.97 9.70 -7.62
CA ASP A 38 15.28 9.08 -7.88
C ASP A 38 15.50 7.80 -7.06
N SER A 39 14.49 7.37 -6.30
CA SER A 39 14.50 6.13 -5.54
C SER A 39 14.51 4.89 -6.45
N ASP A 40 15.11 3.80 -5.97
CA ASP A 40 14.98 2.46 -6.57
C ASP A 40 13.52 1.97 -6.62
N ASN A 41 12.63 2.57 -5.82
CA ASN A 41 11.20 2.28 -5.82
C ASN A 41 10.46 3.18 -6.82
N ALA A 42 9.77 2.57 -7.78
CA ALA A 42 8.92 3.28 -8.73
C ALA A 42 7.89 4.18 -8.01
N PRO A 43 7.58 5.39 -8.52
CA PRO A 43 6.63 6.31 -7.91
C PRO A 43 5.27 5.70 -7.55
N TYR A 44 4.76 4.78 -8.36
CA TYR A 44 3.50 4.09 -8.06
C TYR A 44 3.58 3.19 -6.80
N LEU A 45 4.73 2.57 -6.52
CA LEU A 45 4.91 1.79 -5.29
C LEU A 45 4.90 2.69 -4.05
N GLN A 46 5.48 3.89 -4.17
CA GLN A 46 5.46 4.89 -3.10
C GLN A 46 4.04 5.43 -2.86
N PHE A 47 3.25 5.60 -3.91
CA PHE A 47 1.84 5.94 -3.81
C PHE A 47 1.04 4.85 -3.08
N LEU A 48 1.24 3.57 -3.42
CA LEU A 48 0.59 2.46 -2.72
C LEU A 48 0.99 2.38 -1.24
N ASN A 49 2.26 2.64 -0.93
CA ASN A 49 2.73 2.73 0.45
C ASN A 49 2.06 3.90 1.21
N TYR A 50 1.93 5.07 0.58
CA TYR A 50 1.14 6.18 1.12
C TYR A 50 -0.31 5.76 1.41
N GLN A 51 -0.99 5.16 0.42
CA GLN A 51 -2.38 4.72 0.54
C GLN A 51 -2.60 3.74 1.70
N ARG A 52 -1.68 2.78 1.90
CA ARG A 52 -1.74 1.82 3.01
C ARG A 52 -1.72 2.49 4.39
N LYS A 53 -0.99 3.61 4.52
CA LYS A 53 -0.86 4.35 5.78
C LYS A 53 -2.09 5.19 6.12
N ILE A 54 -2.84 5.65 5.12
CA ILE A 54 -4.06 6.42 5.33
C ILE A 54 -5.19 5.52 5.89
N ILE A 55 -6.02 6.10 6.75
CA ILE A 55 -7.27 5.49 7.21
C ILE A 55 -8.43 6.29 6.60
N GLN A 56 -9.26 5.63 5.79
CA GLN A 56 -10.40 6.29 5.17
C GLN A 56 -11.43 6.72 6.24
N PRO A 57 -11.93 7.97 6.20
CA PRO A 57 -13.00 8.44 7.09
C PRO A 57 -14.24 7.56 6.92
N LYS A 58 -14.56 6.80 7.97
CA LYS A 58 -15.66 5.84 7.98
C LYS A 58 -15.95 5.44 9.42
N LEU A 59 -17.24 5.33 9.74
CA LEU A 59 -17.69 4.81 11.03
C LEU A 59 -17.17 3.39 11.23
N ARG A 60 -16.51 3.16 12.36
CA ARG A 60 -16.02 1.84 12.77
C ARG A 60 -16.40 1.58 14.21
N LYS A 61 -16.62 0.32 14.54
CA LYS A 61 -16.72 -0.13 15.93
C LYS A 61 -15.37 0.07 16.60
N VAL A 62 -15.38 0.42 17.88
CA VAL A 62 -14.18 0.41 18.73
C VAL A 62 -14.26 -0.77 19.70
N SER A 63 -13.15 -1.49 19.85
CA SER A 63 -12.98 -2.51 20.89
C SER A 63 -11.55 -2.53 21.40
N TYR A 64 -11.31 -3.27 22.49
CA TYR A 64 -10.07 -3.20 23.25
C TYR A 64 -9.61 -4.58 23.67
N ALA A 65 -8.30 -4.79 23.69
CA ALA A 65 -7.70 -5.89 24.42
C ALA A 65 -7.98 -5.72 25.92
N THR A 66 -8.01 -6.85 26.62
CA THR A 66 -8.40 -6.96 28.02
C THR A 66 -7.61 -6.02 28.93
N ASN A 67 -6.31 -5.83 28.63
CA ASN A 67 -5.39 -5.02 29.43
C ASN A 67 -5.05 -3.67 28.78
N PHE A 68 -5.78 -3.24 27.76
CA PHE A 68 -5.55 -1.95 27.13
C PHE A 68 -5.83 -0.82 28.14
N LYS A 69 -4.82 0.03 28.36
CA LYS A 69 -4.90 1.23 29.18
C LYS A 69 -3.93 2.27 28.66
N VAL A 70 -4.29 3.54 28.83
CA VAL A 70 -3.41 4.69 28.57
C VAL A 70 -3.13 5.41 29.88
N SER A 71 -2.07 6.21 29.92
CA SER A 71 -1.79 7.08 31.07
C SER A 71 -2.88 8.14 31.28
N ASP A 72 -2.98 8.66 32.51
CA ASP A 72 -3.95 9.70 32.87
C ASP A 72 -3.79 10.96 32.00
N GLU A 73 -2.56 11.32 31.63
CA GLU A 73 -2.25 12.44 30.73
C GLU A 73 -2.92 12.27 29.36
N ASN A 74 -3.03 11.04 28.86
CA ASN A 74 -3.57 10.73 27.53
C ASN A 74 -5.04 10.28 27.56
N SER A 75 -5.67 10.28 28.74
CA SER A 75 -7.08 9.86 28.92
C SER A 75 -8.06 10.70 28.07
N GLU A 76 -7.79 11.99 27.91
CA GLU A 76 -8.60 12.89 27.08
C GLU A 76 -8.34 12.66 25.58
N GLY A 77 -7.08 12.46 25.19
CA GLY A 77 -6.73 12.21 23.80
C GLY A 77 -7.32 10.92 23.24
N ILE A 78 -7.28 9.83 24.02
CA ILE A 78 -7.89 8.57 23.61
C ILE A 78 -9.42 8.68 23.50
N LYS A 79 -10.10 9.39 24.41
CA LYS A 79 -11.55 9.62 24.34
C LYS A 79 -11.93 10.39 23.07
N ASN A 80 -11.17 11.42 22.73
CA ASN A 80 -11.40 12.20 21.51
C ASN A 80 -11.18 11.37 20.23
N LEU A 81 -10.15 10.52 20.22
CA LEU A 81 -9.91 9.58 19.13
C LEU A 81 -11.09 8.62 18.97
N ILE A 82 -11.52 7.95 20.05
CA ILE A 82 -12.66 7.02 20.05
C ILE A 82 -13.91 7.72 19.52
N GLY A 83 -14.23 8.90 20.05
CA GLY A 83 -15.40 9.66 19.59
C GLY A 83 -15.34 10.05 18.11
N SER A 84 -14.15 10.30 17.56
CA SER A 84 -13.96 10.55 16.13
C SER A 84 -14.17 9.29 15.29
N ILE A 85 -13.66 8.14 15.77
CA ILE A 85 -13.84 6.83 15.11
C ILE A 85 -15.33 6.46 15.00
N GLU A 86 -16.06 6.60 16.10
CA GLU A 86 -17.47 6.22 16.18
C GLU A 86 -18.39 7.14 15.35
N LYS A 87 -17.94 8.37 15.06
CA LYS A 87 -18.62 9.29 14.13
C LYS A 87 -18.24 9.06 12.67
N GLY A 88 -17.13 8.38 12.44
CA GLY A 88 -16.56 8.20 11.10
C GLY A 88 -15.79 9.41 10.58
N ASP A 89 -15.32 10.28 11.48
CA ASP A 89 -14.51 11.44 11.15
C ASP A 89 -13.13 11.01 10.60
N ASP A 90 -12.41 11.95 9.97
CA ASP A 90 -11.01 11.75 9.62
C ASP A 90 -10.12 11.70 10.88
N ILE A 91 -9.45 10.57 11.09
CA ILE A 91 -8.57 10.32 12.22
C ILE A 91 -7.08 10.32 11.85
N ASN A 92 -6.71 10.63 10.61
CA ASN A 92 -5.31 10.63 10.17
C ASN A 92 -4.45 11.66 10.94
N LYS A 93 -5.08 12.69 11.52
CA LYS A 93 -4.41 13.65 12.45
C LYS A 93 -3.79 12.99 13.69
N TYR A 94 -4.25 11.80 14.07
CA TYR A 94 -3.70 11.04 15.20
C TYR A 94 -2.50 10.18 14.79
N LEU A 95 -2.19 10.06 13.50
CA LEU A 95 -1.02 9.31 13.03
C LEU A 95 0.23 10.19 13.01
N SER A 96 1.38 9.59 12.69
CA SER A 96 2.61 10.34 12.45
C SER A 96 2.51 11.18 11.17
N LYS A 97 3.09 12.39 11.14
CA LYS A 97 3.24 13.17 9.90
C LYS A 97 3.96 12.43 8.76
N LEU A 98 4.67 11.35 9.08
CA LEU A 98 5.33 10.49 8.08
C LEU A 98 4.34 9.70 7.21
N ILE A 99 3.04 9.69 7.54
CA ILE A 99 2.02 9.16 6.63
C ILE A 99 2.05 9.91 5.29
N LEU A 100 2.40 11.20 5.28
CA LEU A 100 2.48 12.05 4.08
C LEU A 100 3.76 11.83 3.24
N LYS A 101 4.55 10.79 3.54
CA LYS A 101 5.79 10.46 2.81
C LYS A 101 5.69 9.08 2.16
N GLY A 102 5.44 9.01 0.86
CA GLY A 102 5.28 7.75 0.12
C GLY A 102 6.52 6.85 0.14
N ASN A 103 7.72 7.41 0.27
CA ASN A 103 8.98 6.66 0.33
C ASN A 103 9.36 6.13 1.73
N ILE A 104 8.58 6.43 2.77
CA ILE A 104 8.90 6.02 4.15
C ILE A 104 7.95 4.90 4.59
N SER A 105 8.52 3.77 4.99
CA SER A 105 7.84 2.62 5.59
C SER A 105 7.41 2.89 7.04
N ASP A 106 6.41 2.14 7.51
CA ASP A 106 5.96 2.16 8.91
C ASP A 106 6.18 0.76 9.49
N GLY A 107 7.22 0.59 10.32
CA GLY A 107 7.62 -0.73 10.79
C GLY A 107 6.53 -1.49 11.57
N MET A 108 5.65 -0.79 12.29
CA MET A 108 4.55 -1.45 13.01
C MET A 108 3.44 -1.90 12.06
N LEU A 109 3.09 -1.04 11.10
CA LEU A 109 2.08 -1.38 10.11
C LEU A 109 2.57 -2.47 9.16
N ASP A 110 3.80 -2.34 8.68
CA ASP A 110 4.33 -3.16 7.61
C ASP A 110 4.59 -4.59 8.09
N HIS A 111 5.04 -4.75 9.33
CA HIS A 111 5.41 -6.07 9.88
C HIS A 111 4.35 -6.70 10.77
N PHE A 112 3.52 -5.88 11.45
CA PHE A 112 2.51 -6.38 12.37
C PHE A 112 1.08 -6.00 11.98
N GLY A 113 0.89 -5.23 10.90
CA GLY A 113 -0.45 -4.80 10.46
C GLY A 113 -1.09 -3.78 11.40
N CYS A 114 -0.32 -3.25 12.36
CA CYS A 114 -0.83 -2.41 13.42
C CYS A 114 -0.51 -0.94 13.15
N LYS A 115 -1.49 -0.06 13.32
CA LYS A 115 -1.29 1.39 13.29
C LYS A 115 -1.00 1.90 14.69
N HIS A 116 -0.29 3.02 14.76
CA HIS A 116 0.03 3.70 16.02
C HIS A 116 -0.57 5.10 16.04
N PHE A 117 -1.28 5.41 17.12
CA PHE A 117 -1.96 6.69 17.31
C PHE A 117 -1.31 7.50 18.42
N HIS A 118 -0.94 8.74 18.12
CA HIS A 118 -0.53 9.73 19.10
C HIS A 118 -1.75 10.24 19.89
N LEU A 119 -1.60 10.40 21.20
CA LEU A 119 -2.72 10.63 22.12
C LEU A 119 -2.74 12.03 22.78
N GLY A 120 -2.05 13.01 22.20
CA GLY A 120 -2.12 14.38 22.70
C GLY A 120 -3.53 14.97 22.60
N ASN A 121 -3.79 15.96 23.45
CA ASN A 121 -5.06 16.70 23.48
C ASN A 121 -5.01 18.04 22.74
N LYS A 122 -3.87 18.38 22.12
CA LYS A 122 -3.67 19.61 21.34
C LYS A 122 -3.22 19.26 19.94
N GLN A 123 -3.70 20.02 18.95
CA GLN A 123 -3.25 19.92 17.56
C GLN A 123 -2.11 20.91 17.31
N ALA A 124 -1.14 20.51 16.50
CA ALA A 124 -0.04 21.33 16.01
C ALA A 124 0.28 20.91 14.56
N ASN A 125 0.14 21.84 13.61
CA ASN A 125 0.36 21.60 12.17
C ASN A 125 -0.46 20.40 11.66
N ASP A 126 -1.78 20.43 11.87
CA ASP A 126 -2.74 19.39 11.41
C ASP A 126 -2.63 18.01 12.08
N PHE A 127 -1.60 17.78 12.90
CA PHE A 127 -1.41 16.55 13.66
C PHE A 127 -1.54 16.78 15.16
N VAL A 128 -1.91 15.73 15.87
CA VAL A 128 -1.95 15.73 17.34
C VAL A 128 -0.54 15.82 17.91
N LYS A 129 -0.36 16.68 18.92
CA LYS A 129 0.92 16.85 19.63
C LYS A 129 1.33 15.53 20.28
N ARG A 130 2.59 15.16 20.12
CA ARG A 130 3.15 13.94 20.71
C ARG A 130 3.33 14.11 22.23
N THR A 131 2.89 13.10 22.98
CA THR A 131 3.10 12.96 24.44
C THR A 131 4.12 11.88 24.78
N GLY A 132 4.61 11.14 23.77
CA GLY A 132 5.51 10.00 23.95
C GLY A 132 4.77 8.67 24.04
N GLU A 133 3.61 8.61 24.70
CA GLU A 133 2.74 7.43 24.64
C GLU A 133 1.98 7.37 23.29
N ILE A 134 1.82 6.15 22.77
CA ILE A 134 1.03 5.84 21.58
C ILE A 134 0.09 4.68 21.88
N ALA A 135 -1.11 4.72 21.31
CA ALA A 135 -1.99 3.55 21.26
C ALA A 135 -1.72 2.75 19.99
N LEU A 136 -1.40 1.46 20.15
CA LEU A 136 -1.27 0.51 19.05
C LEU A 136 -2.62 -0.15 18.80
N ALA A 137 -3.05 -0.21 17.54
CA ALA A 137 -4.34 -0.81 17.19
C ALA A 137 -4.30 -1.54 15.86
N PHE A 138 -5.14 -2.55 15.72
CA PHE A 138 -5.42 -3.21 14.46
C PHE A 138 -6.65 -2.55 13.81
N VAL A 139 -6.52 -2.14 12.55
CA VAL A 139 -7.55 -1.37 11.84
C VAL A 139 -8.11 -2.18 10.68
N THR A 140 -9.42 -2.41 10.70
CA THR A 140 -10.16 -3.05 9.62
C THR A 140 -11.21 -2.10 9.03
N ASP A 141 -11.95 -2.56 8.03
CA ASP A 141 -13.07 -1.81 7.47
C ASP A 141 -14.28 -1.68 8.41
N ALA A 142 -14.39 -2.53 9.43
CA ALA A 142 -15.54 -2.57 10.34
C ALA A 142 -15.20 -2.15 11.77
N GLU A 143 -13.95 -2.35 12.20
CA GLU A 143 -13.52 -2.21 13.59
C GLU A 143 -12.09 -1.67 13.71
N ILE A 144 -11.86 -0.88 14.76
CA ILE A 144 -10.53 -0.57 15.29
C ILE A 144 -10.41 -1.25 16.66
N PHE A 145 -9.52 -2.25 16.74
CA PHE A 145 -9.22 -2.98 17.97
C PHE A 145 -7.93 -2.43 18.59
N PHE A 146 -8.07 -1.71 19.70
CA PHE A 146 -6.94 -1.18 20.45
C PHE A 146 -6.26 -2.29 21.25
N ILE A 147 -4.96 -2.47 21.05
CA ILE A 147 -4.21 -3.63 21.52
C ILE A 147 -3.47 -3.30 22.81
N GLU A 148 -2.60 -2.29 22.78
CA GLU A 148 -1.82 -1.85 23.93
C GLU A 148 -1.40 -0.39 23.75
N ALA A 149 -1.00 0.27 24.84
CA ALA A 149 -0.36 1.58 24.78
C ALA A 149 1.08 1.47 25.25
N LYS A 150 1.99 2.15 24.56
CA LYS A 150 3.43 2.11 24.86
C LYS A 150 4.09 3.46 24.68
N LEU A 151 5.15 3.69 25.43
CA LEU A 151 6.04 4.82 25.20
C LEU A 151 6.89 4.55 23.96
N HIS A 152 7.06 5.58 23.12
CA HIS A 152 7.95 5.59 21.97
C HIS A 152 8.83 6.84 21.99
N GLY A 153 9.97 6.77 21.33
CA GLY A 153 10.90 7.88 21.23
C GLY A 153 12.34 7.42 21.32
N LYS A 154 13.26 8.37 21.59
CA LYS A 154 14.69 8.07 21.71
C LYS A 154 14.98 7.08 22.84
N ASP A 155 14.22 7.17 23.94
CA ASP A 155 14.38 6.31 25.11
C ASP A 155 13.70 4.94 24.96
N HIS A 156 12.88 4.78 23.91
CA HIS A 156 12.15 3.54 23.59
C HIS A 156 12.28 3.21 22.09
N PRO A 157 13.49 2.92 21.58
CA PRO A 157 13.72 2.76 20.15
C PRO A 157 13.25 1.39 19.60
N LEU A 158 13.08 0.39 20.48
CA LEU A 158 12.79 -0.99 20.09
C LEU A 158 11.30 -1.31 19.95
N ILE A 159 10.41 -0.41 20.38
CA ILE A 159 8.95 -0.52 20.28
C ILE A 159 8.46 -1.01 18.91
N TRP A 160 9.08 -0.55 17.83
CA TRP A 160 8.69 -0.88 16.46
C TRP A 160 8.93 -2.36 16.08
N TYR A 161 9.70 -3.09 16.89
CA TYR A 161 10.13 -4.47 16.65
C TYR A 161 9.58 -5.46 17.68
N GLU A 162 8.75 -5.01 18.61
CA GLU A 162 8.16 -5.86 19.65
C GLU A 162 6.92 -6.60 19.13
N ASP A 163 6.89 -7.93 19.26
CA ASP A 163 5.83 -8.79 18.72
C ASP A 163 4.59 -8.94 19.63
N SER A 164 4.56 -8.20 20.74
CA SER A 164 3.47 -8.24 21.73
C SER A 164 2.11 -7.97 21.10
N VAL A 165 2.04 -7.08 20.10
CA VAL A 165 0.78 -6.79 19.41
C VAL A 165 0.21 -8.01 18.70
N ILE A 166 1.06 -8.83 18.07
CA ILE A 166 0.62 -10.06 17.39
C ILE A 166 0.26 -11.13 18.42
N ARG A 167 0.97 -11.21 19.54
CA ARG A 167 0.64 -12.14 20.63
C ARG A 167 -0.74 -11.84 21.22
N ILE A 168 -1.05 -10.57 21.46
CA ILE A 168 -2.36 -10.15 21.99
C ILE A 168 -3.45 -10.43 20.95
N LEU A 169 -3.22 -10.09 19.66
CA LEU A 169 -4.16 -10.42 18.59
C LEU A 169 -4.40 -11.93 18.46
N HIS A 170 -3.34 -12.74 18.53
CA HIS A 170 -3.44 -14.20 18.48
C HIS A 170 -4.33 -14.76 19.60
N ASN A 171 -4.16 -14.26 20.82
CA ASN A 171 -4.86 -14.76 22.01
C ASN A 171 -6.29 -14.25 22.10
N GLU A 172 -6.52 -12.97 21.82
CA GLU A 172 -7.80 -12.30 22.12
C GLU A 172 -8.68 -12.12 20.88
N ARG A 173 -8.08 -11.91 19.70
CA ARG A 173 -8.78 -11.61 18.43
C ARG A 173 -8.17 -12.34 17.23
N PRO A 174 -8.03 -13.68 17.28
CA PRO A 174 -7.46 -14.44 16.17
C PRO A 174 -8.28 -14.33 14.88
N ASP A 175 -9.57 -13.96 14.99
CA ASP A 175 -10.44 -13.65 13.86
C ASP A 175 -9.91 -12.50 12.99
N LEU A 176 -9.29 -11.47 13.60
CA LEU A 176 -8.78 -10.30 12.89
C LEU A 176 -7.52 -10.56 12.07
N ILE A 177 -6.74 -11.58 12.44
CA ILE A 177 -5.46 -11.92 11.78
C ILE A 177 -5.47 -13.30 11.13
N ALA A 178 -6.65 -13.91 10.99
CA ALA A 178 -6.82 -15.27 10.49
C ALA A 178 -6.25 -15.43 9.07
N GLU A 179 -6.41 -14.43 8.21
CA GLU A 179 -5.91 -14.44 6.83
C GLU A 179 -4.39 -14.49 6.72
N PHE A 180 -3.68 -13.96 7.72
CA PHE A 180 -2.22 -13.96 7.75
C PHE A 180 -1.62 -15.23 8.37
N LYS A 181 -2.46 -16.09 8.95
CA LYS A 181 -2.00 -17.34 9.57
C LYS A 181 -1.56 -18.33 8.50
N SER A 182 -0.30 -18.74 8.55
CA SER A 182 0.18 -19.81 7.68
C SER A 182 -0.40 -21.16 8.09
N LYS A 183 -1.01 -21.85 7.11
CA LYS A 183 -1.65 -23.14 7.33
C LYS A 183 -0.65 -24.30 7.47
N TYR A 184 0.50 -24.21 6.81
CA TYR A 184 1.40 -25.36 6.61
C TYR A 184 2.81 -25.15 7.14
N MET A 185 3.18 -23.96 7.60
CA MET A 185 4.50 -23.74 8.19
C MET A 185 4.45 -23.96 9.70
N LYS A 186 5.25 -24.92 10.16
CA LYS A 186 5.43 -25.28 11.56
C LYS A 186 6.94 -25.42 11.82
N ASN A 187 7.36 -25.28 13.08
CA ASN A 187 8.76 -25.47 13.48
C ASN A 187 9.76 -24.62 12.68
N ILE A 188 9.42 -23.35 12.41
CA ILE A 188 10.28 -22.42 11.67
C ILE A 188 11.55 -22.14 12.48
N SER A 189 12.71 -22.30 11.85
CA SER A 189 14.03 -22.05 12.46
C SER A 189 14.97 -21.36 11.45
N PRO A 190 15.81 -20.40 11.89
CA PRO A 190 15.84 -19.83 13.23
C PRO A 190 14.59 -19.00 13.55
N ASN A 191 14.18 -18.98 14.82
CA ASN A 191 13.09 -18.12 15.31
C ASN A 191 13.69 -16.81 15.85
N PHE A 192 13.38 -15.69 15.20
CA PHE A 192 13.79 -14.36 15.63
C PHE A 192 12.69 -13.72 16.47
N SER A 193 12.79 -13.85 17.80
CA SER A 193 11.79 -13.32 18.75
C SER A 193 12.29 -12.15 19.59
N ASN A 194 13.60 -11.87 19.59
CA ASN A 194 14.11 -10.67 20.27
C ASN A 194 14.02 -9.43 19.36
N PRO A 195 13.65 -8.25 19.89
CA PRO A 195 13.50 -7.02 19.12
C PRO A 195 14.78 -6.57 18.38
N GLU A 196 15.96 -6.82 18.92
CA GLU A 196 17.24 -6.41 18.33
C GLU A 196 17.56 -7.17 17.04
N ASP A 197 17.31 -8.48 17.00
CA ASP A 197 17.50 -9.30 15.81
C ASP A 197 16.44 -9.01 14.77
N LEU A 198 15.18 -8.79 15.19
CA LEU A 198 14.13 -8.31 14.30
C LEU A 198 14.50 -6.97 13.66
N LYS A 199 15.08 -6.06 14.44
CA LYS A 199 15.62 -4.80 13.91
C LYS A 199 16.68 -5.04 12.83
N LYS A 200 17.69 -5.89 13.10
CA LYS A 200 18.73 -6.19 12.12
C LYS A 200 18.16 -6.79 10.84
N MET A 201 17.22 -7.74 10.96
CA MET A 201 16.57 -8.36 9.79
C MET A 201 15.82 -7.32 8.95
N ARG A 202 15.06 -6.43 9.59
CA ARG A 202 14.33 -5.37 8.90
C ARG A 202 15.25 -4.33 8.26
N ASP A 203 16.34 -3.95 8.92
CA ASP A 203 17.34 -3.04 8.34
C ASP A 203 17.97 -3.64 7.06
N MET A 204 17.96 -4.95 6.91
CA MET A 204 18.43 -5.69 5.72
C MET A 204 17.30 -6.06 4.74
N ASN A 205 16.05 -5.63 4.98
CA ASN A 205 14.85 -6.02 4.22
C ASN A 205 14.65 -7.55 4.11
N VAL A 206 15.08 -8.30 5.14
CA VAL A 206 14.86 -9.74 5.23
C VAL A 206 13.48 -10.02 5.81
N ASN A 207 12.67 -10.80 5.08
CA ASN A 207 11.37 -11.24 5.55
C ASN A 207 11.51 -12.34 6.59
N ASN A 208 10.78 -12.20 7.69
CA ASN A 208 10.62 -13.22 8.71
C ASN A 208 9.14 -13.42 9.01
N TYR A 209 8.81 -14.62 9.46
CA TYR A 209 7.49 -14.89 10.04
C TYR A 209 7.47 -14.48 11.50
N VAL A 210 6.32 -14.03 11.99
CA VAL A 210 6.08 -13.88 13.42
C VAL A 210 5.63 -15.23 13.96
N VAL A 211 6.47 -15.86 14.78
CA VAL A 211 6.24 -17.21 15.30
C VAL A 211 5.77 -17.13 16.75
N ILE A 212 4.54 -17.57 16.99
CA ILE A 212 3.93 -17.67 18.31
C ILE A 212 4.02 -19.12 18.78
N ASP A 213 4.60 -19.29 19.98
CA ASP A 213 4.76 -20.56 20.71
C ASP A 213 5.35 -21.72 19.89
N ASN A 214 6.19 -21.41 18.89
CA ASN A 214 6.79 -22.35 17.94
C ASN A 214 5.81 -23.17 17.08
N GLU A 215 4.51 -22.88 17.16
CA GLU A 215 3.47 -23.64 16.46
C GLU A 215 2.74 -22.84 15.39
N THR A 216 2.49 -21.56 15.65
CA THR A 216 1.74 -20.69 14.75
C THR A 216 2.66 -19.66 14.12
N ALA A 217 2.66 -19.59 12.79
CA ALA A 217 3.41 -18.59 12.02
C ALA A 217 2.46 -17.64 11.31
N TYR A 218 2.71 -16.34 11.43
CA TYR A 218 2.01 -15.28 10.72
C TYR A 218 2.91 -14.62 9.68
N SER A 219 2.34 -14.37 8.50
CA SER A 219 2.95 -13.59 7.42
C SER A 219 2.09 -12.37 7.15
N ILE A 220 2.35 -11.29 7.88
CA ILE A 220 1.58 -10.06 7.73
C ILE A 220 2.01 -9.37 6.43
N ASN A 221 1.03 -8.91 5.63
CA ASN A 221 1.23 -8.18 4.37
C ASN A 221 2.17 -8.86 3.35
N LEU A 222 2.37 -10.17 3.44
CA LEU A 222 3.30 -10.96 2.60
C LEU A 222 4.78 -10.54 2.68
N GLY A 223 5.12 -9.65 3.62
CA GLY A 223 6.47 -9.10 3.77
C GLY A 223 6.81 -7.97 2.78
N ASN A 224 8.09 -7.62 2.73
CA ASN A 224 8.67 -6.53 1.95
C ASN A 224 9.58 -7.04 0.83
N THR A 225 9.78 -6.20 -0.18
CA THR A 225 10.79 -6.39 -1.23
C THR A 225 12.18 -5.97 -0.73
N LEU A 226 13.22 -6.28 -1.50
CA LEU A 226 14.58 -5.76 -1.22
C LEU A 226 14.66 -4.22 -1.29
N GLY A 227 13.73 -3.56 -1.99
CA GLY A 227 13.57 -2.10 -1.99
C GLY A 227 12.89 -1.54 -0.74
N GLY A 228 12.52 -2.40 0.22
CA GLY A 228 11.97 -2.03 1.53
C GLY A 228 10.47 -1.71 1.57
N LEU A 229 9.79 -1.71 0.41
CA LEU A 229 8.34 -1.55 0.32
C LEU A 229 7.61 -2.90 0.28
N GLY A 230 6.33 -2.91 0.65
CA GLY A 230 5.48 -4.11 0.72
C GLY A 230 5.47 -4.90 -0.59
N PHE A 231 5.63 -6.22 -0.51
CA PHE A 231 5.62 -7.12 -1.67
C PHE A 231 4.29 -7.07 -2.42
N GLU A 232 3.18 -6.91 -1.69
CA GLU A 232 1.83 -6.73 -2.24
C GLU A 232 1.77 -5.57 -3.25
N PHE A 233 2.52 -4.49 -3.05
CA PHE A 233 2.51 -3.32 -3.94
C PHE A 233 3.10 -3.67 -5.31
N THR A 234 4.15 -4.49 -5.33
CA THR A 234 4.73 -5.01 -6.57
C THR A 234 3.74 -5.91 -7.30
N GLN A 235 2.97 -6.73 -6.57
CA GLN A 235 1.94 -7.57 -7.18
C GLN A 235 0.83 -6.72 -7.82
N ILE A 236 0.36 -5.67 -7.12
CA ILE A 236 -0.64 -4.72 -7.65
C ILE A 236 -0.09 -4.03 -8.90
N TYR A 237 1.13 -3.48 -8.84
CA TYR A 237 1.75 -2.79 -9.97
C TYR A 237 1.88 -3.70 -11.20
N ILE A 238 2.40 -4.92 -11.03
CA ILE A 238 2.51 -5.90 -12.12
C ILE A 238 1.13 -6.25 -12.68
N SER A 239 0.11 -6.39 -11.82
CA SER A 239 -1.24 -6.74 -12.24
C SER A 239 -1.86 -5.65 -13.10
N HIS A 240 -1.73 -4.39 -12.71
CA HIS A 240 -2.20 -3.24 -13.50
C HIS A 240 -1.48 -3.12 -14.84
N SER A 241 -0.14 -3.20 -14.83
CA SER A 241 0.64 -3.15 -16.07
C SER A 241 0.27 -4.28 -17.03
N ARG A 242 0.06 -5.50 -16.51
CA ARG A 242 -0.37 -6.65 -17.32
C ARG A 242 -1.78 -6.48 -17.89
N LEU A 243 -2.71 -5.97 -17.09
CA LEU A 243 -4.07 -5.72 -17.55
C LEU A 243 -4.09 -4.73 -18.72
N MET A 244 -3.42 -3.58 -18.56
CA MET A 244 -3.28 -2.57 -19.62
C MET A 244 -2.58 -3.14 -20.86
N PHE A 245 -1.42 -3.78 -20.66
CA PHE A 245 -0.66 -4.40 -21.74
C PHE A 245 -1.50 -5.39 -22.54
N SER A 246 -2.21 -6.30 -21.86
CA SER A 246 -3.03 -7.31 -22.53
C SER A 246 -4.19 -6.70 -23.33
N THR A 247 -4.75 -5.59 -22.83
CA THR A 247 -5.85 -4.86 -23.47
C THR A 247 -5.38 -4.12 -24.73
N ILE A 248 -4.23 -3.42 -24.63
CA ILE A 248 -3.59 -2.75 -25.75
C ILE A 248 -3.21 -3.78 -26.81
N TYR A 249 -2.59 -4.89 -26.42
CA TYR A 249 -2.13 -5.91 -27.35
C TYR A 249 -3.28 -6.53 -28.16
N LYS A 250 -4.40 -6.87 -27.50
CA LYS A 250 -5.62 -7.34 -28.18
C LYS A 250 -6.14 -6.31 -29.19
N THR A 251 -6.08 -5.03 -28.84
CA THR A 251 -6.52 -3.93 -29.72
C THR A 251 -5.60 -3.78 -30.94
N LEU A 252 -4.29 -3.88 -30.74
CA LEU A 252 -3.31 -3.83 -31.83
C LEU A 252 -3.43 -5.03 -32.77
N ASP A 253 -3.72 -6.21 -32.24
CA ASP A 253 -3.96 -7.42 -33.03
C ASP A 253 -5.26 -7.31 -33.85
N ALA A 254 -6.34 -6.84 -33.24
CA ALA A 254 -7.60 -6.55 -33.92
C ALA A 254 -7.42 -5.48 -35.02
N PHE A 255 -6.69 -4.40 -34.73
CA PHE A 255 -6.36 -3.35 -35.69
C PHE A 255 -5.58 -3.90 -36.89
N SER A 256 -4.54 -4.70 -36.63
CA SER A 256 -3.73 -5.35 -37.67
C SER A 256 -4.58 -6.27 -38.55
N THR A 257 -5.49 -7.03 -37.93
CA THR A 257 -6.40 -7.96 -38.61
C THR A 257 -7.39 -7.23 -39.50
N TYR A 258 -8.02 -6.17 -38.98
CA TYR A 258 -8.97 -5.35 -39.73
C TYR A 258 -8.34 -4.72 -40.98
N HIS A 259 -7.12 -4.21 -40.85
CA HIS A 259 -6.43 -3.55 -41.96
C HIS A 259 -5.71 -4.50 -42.92
N LYS A 260 -5.60 -5.81 -42.62
CA LYS A 260 -4.96 -6.84 -43.47
C LYS A 260 -3.61 -6.42 -44.08
N GLY A 261 -2.80 -5.68 -43.32
CA GLY A 261 -1.49 -5.19 -43.77
C GLY A 261 -1.51 -3.92 -44.64
N SER A 262 -2.68 -3.38 -45.00
CA SER A 262 -2.79 -2.10 -45.74
C SER A 262 -2.43 -0.87 -44.88
N ALA A 263 -2.41 -1.02 -43.55
CA ALA A 263 -2.00 -0.01 -42.60
C ALA A 263 -0.65 -0.36 -41.95
N VAL A 264 0.23 0.63 -41.86
CA VAL A 264 1.51 0.53 -41.14
C VAL A 264 1.47 1.43 -39.92
N VAL A 265 1.42 0.82 -38.73
CA VAL A 265 1.54 1.53 -37.45
C VAL A 265 2.92 2.19 -37.36
N LYS A 266 2.93 3.46 -36.99
CA LYS A 266 4.12 4.31 -36.83
C LYS A 266 4.47 4.55 -35.37
N SER A 267 3.47 4.83 -34.56
CA SER A 267 3.60 5.00 -33.11
C SER A 267 2.27 4.69 -32.43
N ILE A 268 2.36 4.51 -31.12
CA ILE A 268 1.21 4.44 -30.24
C ILE A 268 1.43 5.42 -29.08
N GLU A 269 0.36 5.92 -28.50
CA GLU A 269 0.40 6.82 -27.34
C GLU A 269 -0.64 6.37 -26.31
N LEU A 270 -0.26 6.41 -25.04
CA LEU A 270 -1.12 6.08 -23.90
C LEU A 270 -1.24 7.31 -23.00
N TYR A 271 -2.47 7.68 -22.64
CA TYR A 271 -2.73 8.90 -21.87
C TYR A 271 -4.07 8.83 -21.12
N ASP A 272 -4.38 9.87 -20.35
CA ASP A 272 -5.61 10.01 -19.55
C ASP A 272 -5.90 8.78 -18.67
N LEU A 273 -4.89 8.30 -17.92
CA LEU A 273 -5.12 7.25 -16.92
C LEU A 273 -5.93 7.83 -15.76
N ILE A 274 -7.04 7.18 -15.42
CA ILE A 274 -7.94 7.58 -14.34
C ILE A 274 -8.09 6.41 -13.37
N SER A 275 -8.22 6.71 -12.08
CA SER A 275 -8.55 5.75 -11.04
C SER A 275 -9.67 6.30 -10.17
N ASP A 276 -10.71 5.51 -9.95
CA ASP A 276 -11.90 5.95 -9.21
C ASP A 276 -11.71 5.82 -7.69
N ASP A 277 -10.93 4.84 -7.25
CA ASP A 277 -10.74 4.51 -5.83
C ASP A 277 -9.26 4.39 -5.42
N PHE A 278 -8.35 4.83 -6.30
CA PHE A 278 -6.89 4.73 -6.16
C PHE A 278 -6.34 3.30 -6.11
N LYS A 279 -7.20 2.29 -6.11
CA LYS A 279 -6.84 0.86 -6.06
C LYS A 279 -6.96 0.22 -7.42
N ILE A 280 -7.87 0.70 -8.27
CA ILE A 280 -8.09 0.17 -9.62
C ILE A 280 -8.14 1.33 -10.61
N PHE A 281 -7.41 1.19 -11.72
CA PHE A 281 -7.54 2.12 -12.83
C PHE A 281 -8.86 1.88 -13.54
N SER A 282 -9.66 2.92 -13.70
CA SER A 282 -10.99 2.87 -14.31
C SER A 282 -10.94 3.17 -15.80
N GLN A 283 -9.99 3.99 -16.27
CA GLN A 283 -9.95 4.40 -17.66
C GLN A 283 -8.53 4.72 -18.15
N PHE A 284 -8.27 4.48 -19.44
CA PHE A 284 -7.16 5.09 -20.18
C PHE A 284 -7.49 5.19 -21.68
N LYS A 285 -6.73 6.01 -22.41
CA LYS A 285 -6.86 6.16 -23.86
C LYS A 285 -5.62 5.66 -24.59
N LEU A 286 -5.85 5.12 -25.79
CA LEU A 286 -4.85 4.66 -26.73
C LEU A 286 -5.05 5.36 -28.08
N ASP A 287 -4.02 6.05 -28.55
CA ASP A 287 -3.93 6.51 -29.93
C ASP A 287 -3.00 5.58 -30.73
N ILE A 288 -3.44 5.12 -31.90
CA ILE A 288 -2.63 4.41 -32.89
C ILE A 288 -2.44 5.34 -34.08
N HIS A 289 -1.20 5.76 -34.32
CA HIS A 289 -0.83 6.55 -35.49
C HIS A 289 -0.33 5.62 -36.58
N TYR A 290 -0.91 5.71 -37.78
CA TYR A 290 -0.61 4.79 -38.87
C TYR A 290 -0.64 5.46 -40.23
N VAL A 291 0.02 4.84 -41.21
CA VAL A 291 -0.03 5.25 -42.62
C VAL A 291 -0.83 4.21 -43.39
N GLN A 292 -1.78 4.65 -44.20
CA GLN A 292 -2.54 3.83 -45.15
C GLN A 292 -2.78 4.65 -46.42
N ASN A 293 -2.51 4.05 -47.58
CA ASN A 293 -2.63 4.73 -48.88
C ASN A 293 -1.86 6.07 -48.95
N ASN A 294 -0.62 6.09 -48.44
CA ASN A 294 0.24 7.29 -48.34
C ASN A 294 -0.34 8.45 -47.53
N GLN A 295 -1.36 8.21 -46.71
CA GLN A 295 -1.94 9.20 -45.81
C GLN A 295 -1.73 8.80 -44.35
N SER A 296 -1.31 9.77 -43.53
CA SER A 296 -1.27 9.63 -42.08
C SER A 296 -2.67 9.67 -41.51
N LYS A 297 -2.97 8.72 -40.62
CA LYS A 297 -4.26 8.55 -39.95
C LYS A 297 -4.05 8.27 -38.47
N LYS A 298 -5.12 8.46 -37.70
CA LYS A 298 -5.17 8.19 -36.26
C LYS A 298 -6.41 7.38 -35.92
N PHE A 299 -6.23 6.36 -35.10
CA PHE A 299 -7.31 5.62 -34.47
C PHE A 299 -7.20 5.83 -32.97
N THR A 300 -8.30 6.22 -32.32
CA THR A 300 -8.36 6.44 -30.87
C THR A 300 -9.32 5.43 -30.26
N GLN A 301 -8.88 4.76 -29.20
CA GLN A 301 -9.70 3.86 -28.39
C GLN A 301 -9.64 4.30 -26.93
N GLU A 302 -10.82 4.46 -26.33
CA GLU A 302 -10.97 4.62 -24.90
C GLU A 302 -11.29 3.25 -24.28
N PHE A 303 -10.61 2.93 -23.18
CA PHE A 303 -10.85 1.73 -22.41
C PHE A 303 -11.44 2.09 -21.06
N ASN A 304 -12.55 1.46 -20.73
CA ASN A 304 -13.19 1.58 -19.43
C ASN A 304 -13.12 0.21 -18.73
N PHE A 305 -12.38 0.15 -17.63
CA PHE A 305 -12.31 -1.01 -16.76
C PHE A 305 -13.45 -0.90 -15.75
N HIS A 306 -14.65 -1.32 -16.14
CA HIS A 306 -15.72 -1.51 -15.16
C HIS A 306 -15.34 -2.69 -14.27
N THR A 307 -15.14 -2.42 -12.98
CA THR A 307 -15.22 -3.46 -11.96
C THR A 307 -16.68 -3.87 -11.85
N LYS A 308 -16.94 -5.16 -12.09
CA LYS A 308 -18.17 -5.79 -11.62
C LYS A 308 -18.08 -6.04 -10.13
#